data_AF-A0A7C3H1Q8-F1
#
_entry.id   AF-A0A7C3H1Q8-F1
#
_cell.length_a   1.000
_cell.length_b   1.000
_cell.length_c   1.000
_cell.angle_alpha   90.00
_cell.angle_beta   90.00
_cell.angle_gamma   90.00
#
_symmetry.space_group_name_H-M   'P 1'
#
loop_
_entity.id
_entity.type
_entity.pdbx_description
1 polymer ?
#
loop_
_entity_poly.entity_id
_entity_poly.type
_entity_poly.pdbx_seq_one_letter_code
_entity_poly.pdbx_strand_id
1 'polypeptide(L)'
;MKTTRKASQPDLPPELAWLRLTGLLRREVQLFEKLLRLLLHQREAVVLANVSAYQTVVLEQIHLLQELDQVQSELVEERTRVARAHELPEDVTVTALAVVAPEEFQGELKRLASKVRALAEESAQLNARNRRLLELLGEIRMSQFDVMVRAGKEDPVYRSFEATRRATDPALWEAVA
;
A
#
# COMPACT_ATOMS: atom_id res chain seq x y z
N MET A 1 -15.02 22.20 32.97
CA MET A 1 -14.09 21.50 32.05
C MET A 1 -13.44 22.55 31.17
N LYS A 2 -12.10 22.69 31.26
CA LYS A 2 -11.34 23.71 30.52
C LYS A 2 -11.21 23.30 29.07
N THR A 3 -11.77 24.10 28.17
CA THR A 3 -11.59 24.01 26.72
C THR A 3 -10.19 24.48 26.36
N THR A 4 -9.30 23.55 26.06
CA THR A 4 -8.03 23.87 25.39
C THR A 4 -8.32 24.22 23.94
N ARG A 5 -8.56 25.51 23.68
CA ARG A 5 -8.42 26.11 22.35
C ARG A 5 -7.03 25.74 21.84
N LYS A 6 -6.96 24.88 20.82
CA LYS A 6 -5.75 24.69 20.00
C LYS A 6 -5.35 26.09 19.54
N ALA A 7 -4.17 26.54 19.95
CA ALA A 7 -3.63 27.83 19.60
C ALA A 7 -3.69 27.99 18.07
N SER A 8 -4.41 29.00 17.61
CA SER A 8 -4.41 29.41 16.21
C SER A 8 -2.96 29.64 15.81
N GLN A 9 -2.42 28.75 14.98
CA GLN A 9 -1.17 29.02 14.28
C GLN A 9 -1.34 30.36 13.56
N PRO A 10 -0.32 31.25 13.60
CA PRO A 10 -0.42 32.54 12.95
C PRO A 10 -0.77 32.35 11.48
N ASP A 11 -1.71 33.16 10.98
CA ASP A 11 -2.07 33.20 9.57
C ASP A 11 -0.77 33.46 8.78
N LEU A 12 -0.30 32.43 8.09
CA LEU A 12 0.82 32.55 7.18
C LEU A 12 0.42 33.56 6.09
N PRO A 13 1.33 34.43 5.63
CA PRO A 13 1.12 35.22 4.43
C PRO A 13 0.54 34.36 3.31
N PRO A 14 -0.48 34.83 2.58
CA PRO A 14 -1.17 34.02 1.57
C PRO A 14 -0.20 33.45 0.52
N GLU A 15 0.85 34.18 0.16
CA GLU A 15 1.91 33.72 -0.74
C GLU A 15 2.68 32.50 -0.19
N LEU A 16 2.96 32.46 1.12
CA LEU A 16 3.63 31.32 1.76
C LEU A 16 2.71 30.10 1.85
N ALA A 17 1.38 30.31 1.94
CA ALA A 17 0.41 29.21 1.90
C ALA A 17 0.39 28.54 0.51
N TRP A 18 0.42 29.32 -0.57
CA TRP A 18 0.51 28.80 -1.94
C TRP A 18 1.81 28.05 -2.22
N LEU A 19 2.94 28.58 -1.73
CA LEU A 19 4.24 27.92 -1.83
C LEU A 19 4.26 26.60 -1.05
N ARG A 20 3.66 26.56 0.14
CA ARG A 20 3.58 25.35 0.95
C ARG A 20 2.68 24.30 0.30
N LEU A 21 1.52 24.71 -0.22
CA LEU A 21 0.59 23.81 -0.92
C LEU A 21 1.24 23.18 -2.15
N THR A 22 1.92 23.97 -2.98
CA THR A 22 2.66 23.47 -4.14
C THR A 22 3.82 22.56 -3.73
N GLY A 23 4.56 22.90 -2.68
CA GLY A 23 5.62 22.06 -2.11
C GLY A 23 5.13 20.69 -1.63
N LEU A 24 3.99 20.66 -0.92
CA LEU A 24 3.36 19.43 -0.46
C LEU A 24 2.88 18.56 -1.63
N LEU A 25 2.28 19.16 -2.67
CA LEU A 25 1.87 18.43 -3.87
C LEU A 25 3.06 17.86 -4.64
N ARG A 26 4.19 18.58 -4.73
CA ARG A 26 5.43 18.04 -5.32
C ARG A 26 5.93 16.84 -4.52
N ARG A 27 5.89 16.91 -3.19
CA ARG A 27 6.26 15.78 -2.32
C ARG A 27 5.32 14.58 -2.53
N GLU A 28 4.01 14.82 -2.60
CA GLU A 28 3.02 13.78 -2.87
C GLU A 28 3.30 13.08 -4.22
N VAL A 29 3.59 13.84 -5.28
CA VAL A 29 4.01 13.28 -6.58
C VAL A 29 5.24 12.37 -6.43
N GLN A 30 6.28 12.82 -5.75
CA GLN A 30 7.51 12.04 -5.56
C GLN A 30 7.26 10.73 -4.80
N LEU A 31 6.39 10.79 -3.78
CA LEU A 31 6.01 9.62 -3.00
C LEU A 31 5.22 8.62 -3.87
N PHE A 32 4.28 9.08 -4.69
CA PHE A 32 3.58 8.21 -5.64
C PHE A 32 4.51 7.61 -6.70
N GLU A 33 5.48 8.37 -7.24
CA GLU A 33 6.49 7.82 -8.16
C GLU A 33 7.37 6.75 -7.49
N LYS A 34 7.67 6.92 -6.21
CA LYS A 34 8.37 5.89 -5.42
C LYS A 34 7.47 4.67 -5.20
N LEU A 35 6.18 4.87 -4.92
CA LEU A 35 5.22 3.78 -4.72
C LEU A 35 5.08 2.94 -5.99
N LEU A 36 4.97 3.59 -7.14
CA LEU A 36 4.88 2.91 -8.43
C LEU A 36 6.11 2.03 -8.68
N ARG A 37 7.32 2.54 -8.41
CA ARG A 37 8.55 1.77 -8.50
C ARG A 37 8.51 0.57 -7.56
N LEU A 38 8.12 0.74 -6.30
CA LEU A 38 8.02 -0.36 -5.36
C LEU A 38 6.98 -1.41 -5.79
N LEU A 39 5.85 -1.01 -6.36
CA LEU A 39 4.86 -1.94 -6.89
C LEU A 39 5.40 -2.76 -8.09
N LEU A 40 6.23 -2.15 -8.94
CA LEU A 40 6.93 -2.90 -10.00
C LEU A 40 7.94 -3.89 -9.41
N HIS A 41 8.74 -3.48 -8.43
CA HIS A 41 9.70 -4.36 -7.76
C HIS A 41 9.00 -5.50 -7.00
N GLN A 42 7.84 -5.22 -6.39
CA GLN A 42 7.01 -6.24 -5.76
C GLN A 42 6.58 -7.29 -6.78
N ARG A 43 6.11 -6.85 -7.96
CA ARG A 43 5.72 -7.76 -9.04
C ARG A 43 6.88 -8.66 -9.46
N GLU A 44 8.06 -8.09 -9.67
CA GLU A 44 9.27 -8.84 -10.03
C GLU A 44 9.65 -9.86 -8.96
N ALA A 45 9.65 -9.45 -7.68
CA ALA A 45 9.93 -10.35 -6.56
C ALA A 45 8.94 -11.52 -6.50
N VAL A 46 7.65 -11.27 -6.75
CA VAL A 46 6.62 -12.31 -6.79
C VAL A 46 6.84 -13.27 -7.96
N VAL A 47 7.11 -12.75 -9.16
CA VAL A 47 7.36 -13.56 -10.36
C VAL A 47 8.62 -14.43 -10.19
N LEU A 48 9.68 -13.89 -9.59
CA LEU A 48 10.93 -14.60 -9.33
C LEU A 48 10.87 -15.50 -8.08
N ALA A 49 9.71 -15.59 -7.41
CA ALA A 49 9.53 -16.29 -6.14
C ALA A 49 10.55 -15.88 -5.06
N ASN A 50 11.07 -14.65 -5.11
CA ASN A 50 12.05 -14.13 -4.16
C ASN A 50 11.33 -13.55 -2.93
N VAL A 51 11.13 -14.41 -1.93
CA VAL A 51 10.41 -14.07 -0.69
C VAL A 51 11.11 -12.97 0.10
N SER A 52 12.45 -12.95 0.14
CA SER A 52 13.21 -11.94 0.88
C SER A 52 13.05 -10.56 0.23
N ALA A 53 13.22 -10.46 -1.09
CA ALA A 53 13.00 -9.21 -1.80
C ALA A 53 11.54 -8.72 -1.67
N TYR A 54 10.57 -9.63 -1.72
CA TYR A 54 9.17 -9.30 -1.51
C TYR A 54 8.92 -8.70 -0.12
N GLN A 55 9.47 -9.30 0.94
CA GLN A 55 9.35 -8.79 2.30
C GLN A 55 9.95 -7.39 2.45
N THR A 56 11.15 -7.17 1.91
CA THR A 56 11.78 -5.85 1.91
C THR A 56 10.91 -4.81 1.21
N VAL A 57 10.40 -5.11 0.01
CA VAL A 57 9.55 -4.20 -0.75
C VAL A 57 8.26 -3.88 0.02
N VAL A 58 7.63 -4.87 0.66
CA VAL A 58 6.41 -4.64 1.46
C VAL A 58 6.67 -3.72 2.66
N LEU A 59 7.80 -3.92 3.37
CA LEU A 59 8.17 -3.04 4.49
C LEU A 59 8.41 -1.60 4.02
N GLU A 60 9.10 -1.41 2.89
CA GLU A 60 9.29 -0.09 2.28
C GLU A 60 7.97 0.55 1.85
N GLN A 61 7.03 -0.24 1.30
CA GLN A 61 5.70 0.24 0.94
C GLN A 61 4.91 0.70 2.17
N ILE A 62 4.97 -0.02 3.30
CA ILE A 62 4.27 0.37 4.54
C ILE A 62 4.77 1.74 5.01
N HIS A 63 6.09 1.94 5.09
CA HIS A 63 6.66 3.23 5.49
C HIS A 63 6.27 4.35 4.50
N LEU A 64 6.30 4.07 3.21
CA LEU A 64 5.92 5.04 2.20
C LEU A 64 4.44 5.44 2.26
N LEU A 65 3.55 4.49 2.55
CA LEU A 65 2.13 4.75 2.72
C LEU A 65 1.84 5.59 3.97
N GLN A 66 2.60 5.38 5.06
CA GLN A 66 2.54 6.23 6.25
C GLN A 66 2.98 7.67 5.94
N GLU A 67 4.05 7.84 5.15
CA GLU A 67 4.48 9.17 4.70
C GLU A 67 3.44 9.84 3.79
N LEU A 68 2.81 9.08 2.89
CA LEU A 68 1.72 9.58 2.04
C LEU A 68 0.52 10.05 2.88
N ASP A 69 0.10 9.27 3.88
CA ASP A 69 -1.01 9.62 4.77
C ASP A 69 -0.73 10.92 5.56
N GLN A 70 0.51 11.08 6.03
CA GLN A 70 0.93 12.31 6.67
C GLN A 70 0.88 13.51 5.71
N VAL A 71 1.44 13.37 4.50
CA VAL A 71 1.43 14.45 3.50
C VAL A 71 0.01 14.80 3.08
N GLN A 72 -0.88 13.81 2.95
CA GLN A 72 -2.30 14.06 2.63
C GLN A 72 -3.02 14.80 3.75
N SER A 73 -2.74 14.48 5.01
CA SER A 73 -3.26 15.22 6.16
C SER A 73 -2.80 16.67 6.14
N GLU A 74 -1.50 16.91 5.92
CA GLU A 74 -0.93 18.26 5.79
C GLU A 74 -1.53 19.02 4.58
N LEU A 75 -1.77 18.34 3.46
CA LEU A 75 -2.41 18.92 2.28
C LEU A 75 -3.85 19.35 2.56
N VAL A 76 -4.63 18.53 3.26
CA VAL A 76 -6.02 18.89 3.64
C VAL A 76 -6.03 20.11 4.54
N GLU A 77 -5.12 20.18 5.52
CA GLU A 77 -4.99 21.33 6.42
C GLU A 77 -4.64 22.61 5.65
N GLU A 78 -3.63 22.57 4.79
CA GLU A 78 -3.21 23.73 4.00
C GLU A 78 -4.25 24.13 2.95
N ARG A 79 -4.90 23.17 2.31
CA ARG A 79 -6.00 23.42 1.37
C ARG A 79 -7.17 24.12 2.06
N THR A 80 -7.55 23.66 3.25
CA THR A 80 -8.63 24.27 4.04
C THR A 80 -8.26 25.68 4.48
N ARG A 81 -7.00 25.92 4.83
CA ARG A 81 -6.47 27.25 5.18
C ARG A 81 -6.57 28.21 4.00
N VAL A 82 -6.09 27.79 2.83
CA VAL A 82 -6.18 28.58 1.59
C VAL A 82 -7.65 28.82 1.21
N ALA A 83 -8.51 27.80 1.31
CA ALA A 83 -9.93 27.94 1.03
C ALA A 83 -10.59 29.02 1.90
N ARG A 84 -10.32 29.01 3.21
CA ARG A 84 -10.83 30.02 4.16
C ARG A 84 -10.33 31.42 3.83
N ALA A 85 -9.06 31.57 3.48
CA ALA A 85 -8.49 32.87 3.11
C ALA A 85 -9.12 33.48 1.84
N HIS A 86 -9.70 32.63 0.99
CA HIS A 86 -10.35 33.02 -0.27
C HIS A 86 -11.88 32.87 -0.24
N GLU A 87 -12.49 32.68 0.94
CA GLU A 87 -13.95 32.51 1.12
C GLU A 87 -14.55 31.37 0.28
N LEU A 88 -13.76 30.32 0.02
CA LEU A 88 -14.16 29.13 -0.72
C LEU A 88 -14.64 28.01 0.21
N PRO A 89 -15.44 27.05 -0.29
CA PRO A 89 -15.83 25.86 0.46
C PRO A 89 -14.60 25.07 0.97
N GLU A 90 -14.67 24.53 2.19
CA GLU A 90 -13.54 23.78 2.80
C GLU A 90 -13.21 22.47 2.07
N ASP A 91 -14.16 21.93 1.31
CA ASP A 91 -14.04 20.75 0.46
C ASP A 91 -13.53 21.05 -0.95
N VAL A 92 -13.12 22.30 -1.22
CA VAL A 92 -12.60 22.72 -2.53
C VAL A 92 -11.45 21.84 -2.99
N THR A 93 -11.48 21.44 -4.26
CA THR A 93 -10.39 20.64 -4.85
C THR A 93 -9.18 21.51 -5.15
N VAL A 94 -7.98 20.90 -5.20
CA VAL A 94 -6.75 21.60 -5.63
C VAL A 94 -6.90 22.20 -7.03
N THR A 95 -7.62 21.52 -7.93
CA THR A 95 -7.90 22.02 -9.27
C THR A 95 -8.77 23.26 -9.26
N ALA A 96 -9.75 23.34 -8.37
CA ALA A 96 -10.58 24.53 -8.17
C ALA A 96 -9.80 25.67 -7.49
N LEU A 97 -8.95 25.36 -6.50
CA LEU A 97 -8.03 26.35 -5.90
C LEU A 97 -7.07 26.96 -6.94
N ALA A 98 -6.64 26.18 -7.92
CA ALA A 98 -5.76 26.66 -8.99
C ALA A 98 -6.43 27.72 -9.91
N VAL A 99 -7.73 27.96 -9.81
CA VAL A 99 -8.44 29.04 -10.54
C VAL A 99 -8.27 30.38 -9.83
N VAL A 100 -8.21 30.38 -8.49
CA VAL A 100 -8.06 31.59 -7.67
C VAL A 100 -6.62 31.83 -7.22
N ALA A 101 -5.71 30.89 -7.51
CA ALA A 101 -4.30 31.02 -7.18
C ALA A 101 -3.64 32.17 -7.97
N PRO A 102 -2.57 32.79 -7.43
CA PRO A 102 -1.76 33.73 -8.19
C PRO A 102 -1.22 33.09 -9.48
N GLU A 103 -1.08 33.88 -10.55
CA GLU A 103 -0.74 33.40 -11.91
C GLU A 103 0.48 32.47 -11.93
N GLU A 104 1.51 32.79 -11.14
CA GLU A 104 2.74 32.00 -11.01
C GLU A 104 2.51 30.57 -10.48
N PHE A 105 1.46 30.31 -9.72
CA PHE A 105 1.13 28.99 -9.17
C PHE A 105 0.06 28.24 -9.95
N GLN A 106 -0.81 28.93 -10.71
CA GLN A 106 -1.96 28.31 -11.38
C GLN A 106 -1.57 27.14 -12.29
N GLY A 107 -0.57 27.36 -13.15
CA GLY A 107 -0.13 26.35 -14.12
C GLY A 107 0.49 25.13 -13.43
N GLU A 108 1.30 25.36 -12.41
CA GLU A 108 1.95 24.28 -11.66
C GLU A 108 0.94 23.47 -10.83
N LEU A 109 0.02 24.12 -10.12
CA LEU A 109 -1.01 23.43 -9.33
C LEU A 109 -1.87 22.51 -10.20
N LYS A 110 -2.31 22.99 -11.37
CA LYS A 110 -3.06 22.16 -12.34
C LYS A 110 -2.25 20.95 -12.79
N ARG A 111 -0.97 21.15 -13.14
CA ARG A 111 -0.07 20.08 -13.57
C ARG A 111 0.14 19.05 -12.46
N LEU A 112 0.45 19.49 -11.24
CA LEU A 112 0.70 18.61 -10.10
C LEU A 112 -0.56 17.82 -9.72
N ALA A 113 -1.72 18.48 -9.63
CA ALA A 113 -2.98 17.80 -9.31
C ALA A 113 -3.33 16.72 -10.35
N SER A 114 -3.14 17.01 -11.64
CA SER A 114 -3.35 16.02 -12.71
C SER A 114 -2.36 14.86 -12.60
N LYS A 115 -1.09 15.15 -12.27
CA LYS A 115 -0.06 14.13 -12.14
C LYS A 115 -0.29 13.22 -10.93
N VAL A 116 -0.66 13.78 -9.77
CA VAL A 116 -1.04 13.00 -8.58
C VAL A 116 -2.19 12.05 -8.93
N ARG A 117 -3.25 12.54 -9.58
CA ARG A 117 -4.39 11.71 -9.98
C ARG A 117 -3.96 10.54 -10.87
N ALA A 118 -3.17 10.82 -11.91
CA ALA A 118 -2.69 9.78 -12.82
C ALA A 118 -1.84 8.72 -12.11
N LEU A 119 -0.89 9.14 -11.28
CA LEU A 119 -0.03 8.23 -10.53
C LEU A 119 -0.79 7.40 -9.50
N ALA A 120 -1.78 7.99 -8.83
CA ALA A 120 -2.63 7.28 -7.87
C ALA A 120 -3.45 6.19 -8.56
N GLU A 121 -4.03 6.50 -9.72
CA GLU A 121 -4.78 5.54 -10.53
C GLU A 121 -3.88 4.41 -11.04
N GLU A 122 -2.70 4.74 -11.57
CA GLU A 122 -1.73 3.74 -12.05
C GLU A 122 -1.25 2.83 -10.93
N SER A 123 -0.95 3.40 -9.76
CA SER A 123 -0.56 2.65 -8.56
C SER A 123 -1.66 1.71 -8.09
N ALA A 124 -2.92 2.16 -8.07
CA ALA A 124 -4.06 1.33 -7.69
C ALA A 124 -4.26 0.15 -8.65
N GLN A 125 -4.17 0.39 -9.97
CA GLN A 125 -4.28 -0.67 -10.98
C GLN A 125 -3.15 -1.69 -10.85
N LEU A 126 -1.90 -1.24 -10.65
CA LEU A 126 -0.75 -2.12 -10.52
C LEU A 126 -0.82 -2.95 -9.23
N ASN A 127 -1.23 -2.34 -8.11
CA ASN A 127 -1.44 -3.05 -6.85
C ASN A 127 -2.53 -4.12 -6.98
N ALA A 128 -3.66 -3.82 -7.64
CA ALA A 128 -4.70 -4.81 -7.90
C ALA A 128 -4.20 -6.00 -8.73
N ARG A 129 -3.37 -5.75 -9.75
CA ARG A 129 -2.73 -6.80 -10.55
C ARG A 129 -1.77 -7.65 -9.71
N ASN A 130 -0.95 -7.02 -8.87
CA ASN A 130 -0.01 -7.73 -7.99
C ASN A 130 -0.74 -8.62 -6.98
N ARG A 131 -1.83 -8.12 -6.39
CA ARG A 131 -2.68 -8.91 -5.50
C ARG A 131 -3.25 -10.13 -6.22
N ARG A 132 -3.77 -9.95 -7.44
CA ARG A 132 -4.30 -11.08 -8.22
C ARG A 132 -3.23 -12.12 -8.54
N LEU A 133 -2.00 -11.68 -8.83
CA LEU A 133 -0.88 -12.59 -9.06
C LEU A 133 -0.55 -13.44 -7.82
N LEU A 134 -0.56 -12.83 -6.64
CA LEU A 134 -0.34 -13.53 -5.38
C LEU A 134 -1.44 -14.55 -5.08
N GLU A 135 -2.70 -14.19 -5.32
CA GLU A 135 -3.85 -15.10 -5.17
C GLU A 135 -3.68 -16.35 -6.06
N LEU A 136 -3.35 -16.15 -7.35
CA LEU A 136 -3.12 -17.25 -8.29
C LEU A 136 -1.96 -18.15 -7.88
N LEU A 137 -0.85 -17.57 -7.39
CA LEU A 137 0.27 -18.37 -6.87
C LEU A 137 -0.12 -19.19 -5.64
N GLY A 138 -0.99 -18.65 -4.78
CA GLY A 138 -1.56 -19.37 -3.65
C GLY A 138 -2.41 -20.55 -4.08
N GLU A 139 -3.31 -20.35 -5.05
CA GLU A 139 -4.17 -21.39 -5.62
C GLU A 139 -3.33 -22.54 -6.23
N ILE A 140 -2.30 -22.20 -7.01
CA ILE A 140 -1.40 -23.19 -7.62
C ILE A 140 -0.66 -24.00 -6.55
N ARG A 141 -0.11 -23.34 -5.51
CA ARG A 141 0.60 -24.04 -4.43
C ARG A 141 -0.31 -24.99 -3.66
N MET A 142 -1.54 -24.57 -3.36
CA MET A 142 -2.54 -25.42 -2.72
C MET A 142 -2.87 -26.64 -3.58
N SER A 143 -3.09 -26.44 -4.88
CA SER A 143 -3.34 -27.55 -5.82
C SER A 143 -2.15 -28.51 -5.91
N GLN A 144 -0.91 -28.00 -5.93
CA GLN A 144 0.28 -28.84 -5.95
C GLN A 144 0.42 -29.65 -4.65
N PHE A 145 0.16 -29.01 -3.51
CA PHE A 145 0.16 -29.68 -2.21
C PHE A 145 -0.89 -30.80 -2.15
N ASP A 146 -2.11 -30.54 -2.63
CA ASP A 146 -3.18 -31.55 -2.68
C ASP A 146 -2.80 -32.75 -3.56
N VAL A 147 -2.17 -32.51 -4.71
CA VAL A 147 -1.65 -33.57 -5.58
C VAL A 147 -0.56 -34.38 -4.87
N MET A 148 0.38 -33.72 -4.19
CA MET A 148 1.42 -34.40 -3.42
C MET A 148 0.85 -35.24 -2.26
N VAL A 149 -0.14 -34.71 -1.53
CA VAL A 149 -0.82 -35.44 -0.44
C VAL A 149 -1.58 -36.65 -0.98
N ARG A 150 -2.30 -36.51 -2.10
CA ARG A 150 -2.98 -37.64 -2.74
C ARG A 150 -2.00 -38.70 -3.21
N ALA A 151 -0.94 -38.29 -3.92
CA ALA A 151 0.12 -39.19 -4.36
C ALA A 151 0.75 -39.94 -3.18
N GLY A 152 1.07 -39.25 -2.08
CA GLY A 152 1.61 -39.88 -0.87
C GLY A 152 0.65 -40.85 -0.17
N LYS A 153 -0.67 -40.62 -0.23
CA LYS A 153 -1.69 -41.56 0.28
C LYS A 153 -1.90 -42.77 -0.64
N GLU A 154 -1.63 -42.60 -1.93
CA GLU A 154 -1.75 -43.66 -2.94
C GLU A 154 -0.47 -44.50 -3.07
N ASP A 155 0.66 -43.97 -2.60
CA ASP A 155 1.96 -44.66 -2.59
C ASP A 155 1.95 -45.88 -1.63
N PRO A 156 2.24 -47.09 -2.14
CA PRO A 156 2.32 -48.32 -1.34
C PRO A 156 3.31 -48.25 -0.17
N VAL A 157 4.39 -47.45 -0.30
CA VAL A 157 5.43 -47.30 0.73
C VAL A 157 4.84 -46.68 2.01
N TYR A 158 3.96 -45.70 1.87
CA TYR A 158 3.35 -44.98 3.00
C TYR A 158 2.03 -45.59 3.50
N ARG A 159 1.31 -46.37 2.68
CA ARG A 159 0.18 -47.21 3.14
C ARG A 159 0.61 -48.26 4.17
N SER A 160 1.84 -48.75 4.05
CA SER A 160 2.37 -49.81 4.92
C SER A 160 2.46 -49.40 6.39
N PHE A 161 2.60 -48.11 6.72
CA PHE A 161 2.76 -47.67 8.11
C PHE A 161 1.46 -47.81 8.93
N GLU A 162 0.30 -47.47 8.33
CA GLU A 162 -1.00 -47.66 8.99
C GLU A 162 -1.45 -49.12 9.00
N ALA A 163 -1.12 -49.88 7.95
CA ALA A 163 -1.39 -51.31 7.89
C ALA A 163 -0.56 -52.11 8.92
N THR A 164 0.72 -51.76 9.10
CA THR A 164 1.60 -52.39 10.09
C THR A 164 1.16 -52.04 11.51
N ARG A 165 0.69 -50.81 11.78
CA ARG A 165 0.15 -50.41 13.09
C ARG A 165 -1.13 -51.16 13.48
N ARG A 166 -1.98 -51.53 12.52
CA ARG A 166 -3.19 -52.36 12.77
C ARG A 166 -2.91 -53.86 12.83
N ALA A 167 -1.82 -54.31 12.21
CA ALA A 167 -1.44 -55.73 12.16
C ALA A 167 -0.52 -56.16 13.31
N THR A 168 0.01 -55.22 14.10
CA THR A 168 0.90 -55.55 15.23
C THR A 168 0.11 -55.56 16.53
N ASP A 169 0.17 -56.69 17.23
CA ASP A 169 -0.43 -56.95 18.55
C ASP A 169 -0.08 -55.83 19.56
N PRO A 170 -1.05 -55.23 20.28
CA PRO A 170 -0.79 -54.16 21.25
C PRO A 170 0.30 -54.49 22.29
N ALA A 171 0.50 -55.78 22.60
CA ALA A 171 1.49 -56.24 23.57
C ALA A 171 2.95 -55.98 23.17
N LEU A 172 3.26 -55.83 21.87
CA LEU A 172 4.64 -55.59 21.41
C LEU A 172 5.14 -54.16 21.66
N TRP A 173 4.23 -53.21 21.92
CA TRP A 173 4.58 -51.80 22.13
C TRP A 173 4.73 -51.40 23.60
N GLU A 174 4.23 -52.21 24.53
CA GLU A 174 4.49 -52.03 25.98
C GLU A 174 5.89 -52.49 26.40
N ALA A 175 6.58 -53.30 25.59
CA ALA A 175 7.95 -53.75 25.88
C ALA A 175 9.06 -52.77 25.43
N VAL A 176 8.68 -51.66 24.79
CA VAL A 176 9.62 -50.65 24.24
C VAL A 176 9.44 -49.27 24.89
N ALA A 177 8.56 -49.16 25.90
CA ALA A 177 8.44 -47.98 26.77
C ALA A 177 9.29 -48.16 28.04
#